data_AF-A0A368NET0-F1
#
_entry.id   AF-A0A368NET0-F1
#
_cell.length_a   1.000
_cell.length_b   1.000
_cell.length_c   1.000
_cell.angle_alpha   90.00
_cell.angle_beta   90.00
_cell.angle_gamma   90.00
#
_symmetry.space_group_name_H-M   'P 1'
#
loop_
_entity.id
_entity.type
_entity.pdbx_description
1 polymer ?
#
loop_
_entity_poly.entity_id
_entity_poly.type
_entity_poly.pdbx_seq_one_letter_code
_entity_poly.pdbx_strand_id
1 'polypeptide(L)'
;MVDEENLHGGSFEEVLATVFESTDALLLVDPAGRTVEAVTTVTSAVAEPPAVRILTDDRVLKEVMDDFVVASTAADHVESGTLTIRTGTTAANTLLLTEESVWALVGVDDHVAALGSDRDGFVAAARDTYEGQWERAEPFKLRTPPLSRVRETLGEDIGQDTRADFDATLDALESTREATGEFDEVTLTLLVAAHNDVLLYDISKWGEDVGIASKATFSRTKTTLEEEGLIRTEKVPIDVGRPRLRLKLDEDQFEGATPAELAAVTLDRA
;
A
#
# COMPACT_ATOMS: atom_id res chain seq x y z
N MET A 1 -6.15 20.47 25.24
CA MET A 1 -7.11 21.59 25.09
C MET A 1 -7.31 21.76 23.61
N VAL A 2 -8.48 21.37 23.11
CA VAL A 2 -8.91 21.80 21.79
C VAL A 2 -9.51 23.19 22.03
N ASP A 3 -8.64 24.19 22.20
CA ASP A 3 -9.10 25.58 22.06
C ASP A 3 -9.85 25.66 20.72
N GLU A 4 -10.89 26.50 20.66
CA GLU A 4 -11.93 26.61 19.61
C GLU A 4 -11.44 26.87 18.16
N GLU A 5 -10.23 26.47 17.80
CA GLU A 5 -9.62 26.55 16.49
C GLU A 5 -9.71 25.19 15.79
N ASN A 6 -10.45 25.17 14.69
CA ASN A 6 -10.44 24.05 13.76
C ASN A 6 -8.99 23.78 13.33
N LEU A 7 -8.61 22.51 13.22
CA LEU A 7 -7.32 22.20 12.61
C LEU A 7 -7.44 22.45 11.11
N HIS A 8 -6.45 23.13 10.56
CA HIS A 8 -6.36 23.41 9.13
C HIS A 8 -5.03 22.86 8.62
N GLY A 9 -5.08 22.11 7.53
CA GLY A 9 -3.92 21.58 6.84
C GLY A 9 -4.08 21.71 5.32
N GLY A 10 -2.95 21.71 4.63
CA GLY A 10 -2.88 21.51 3.18
C GLY A 10 -3.20 20.08 2.77
N SER A 11 -3.24 19.12 3.70
CA SER A 11 -3.57 17.73 3.39
C SER A 11 -4.13 16.94 4.59
N PHE A 12 -4.62 15.72 4.35
CA PHE A 12 -5.08 14.83 5.43
C PHE A 12 -3.90 14.38 6.29
N GLU A 13 -2.74 14.21 5.68
CA GLU A 13 -1.51 13.80 6.33
C GLU A 13 -1.07 14.80 7.40
N GLU A 14 -1.11 16.11 7.09
CA GLU A 14 -0.77 17.15 8.06
C GLU A 14 -1.71 17.17 9.27
N VAL A 15 -3.02 17.01 9.02
CA VAL A 15 -4.03 16.95 10.08
C VAL A 15 -3.84 15.70 10.94
N LEU A 16 -3.61 14.54 10.32
CA LEU A 16 -3.37 13.28 11.02
C LEU A 16 -2.09 13.32 11.85
N ALA A 17 -0.98 13.82 11.28
CA ALA A 17 0.28 13.97 11.99
C ALA A 17 0.13 14.83 13.25
N THR A 18 -0.59 15.95 13.15
CA THR A 18 -0.88 16.82 14.30
C THR A 18 -1.65 16.07 15.39
N VAL A 19 -2.63 15.25 15.03
CA VAL A 19 -3.38 14.45 16.00
C VAL A 19 -2.52 13.35 16.62
N PHE A 20 -1.67 12.69 15.82
CA PHE A 20 -0.81 11.59 16.27
C PHE A 20 0.16 12.03 17.37
N GLU A 21 0.60 13.29 17.38
CA GLU A 21 1.45 13.85 18.43
C GLU A 21 0.77 13.92 19.81
N SER A 22 -0.56 13.81 19.86
CA SER A 22 -1.36 14.07 21.07
C SER A 22 -2.16 12.88 21.58
N THR A 23 -2.02 11.70 20.95
CA THR A 23 -2.80 10.52 21.32
C THR A 23 -2.01 9.23 21.16
N ASP A 24 -2.29 8.24 22.00
CA ASP A 24 -1.73 6.88 21.87
C ASP A 24 -2.59 5.97 20.96
N ALA A 25 -3.85 6.34 20.73
CA ALA A 25 -4.78 5.57 19.91
C ALA A 25 -5.87 6.45 19.30
N LEU A 26 -6.39 6.04 18.14
CA LEU A 26 -7.53 6.70 17.52
C LEU A 26 -8.41 5.72 16.73
N LEU A 27 -9.67 6.12 16.52
CA LEU A 27 -10.63 5.44 15.67
C LEU A 27 -11.08 6.40 14.55
N LEU A 28 -10.80 6.01 13.31
CA LEU A 28 -11.33 6.64 12.12
C LEU A 28 -12.63 5.93 11.70
N VAL A 29 -13.69 6.70 11.57
CA VAL A 29 -15.01 6.22 11.20
C VAL A 29 -15.41 6.79 9.85
N ASP A 30 -15.81 5.89 8.96
CA ASP A 30 -16.20 6.18 7.58
C ASP A 30 -15.22 7.12 6.84
N PRO A 31 -13.89 6.87 6.90
CA PRO A 31 -12.93 7.58 6.06
C PRO A 31 -13.22 7.34 4.57
N ALA A 32 -13.11 8.41 3.79
CA ALA A 32 -12.97 8.32 2.34
C ALA A 32 -11.64 7.65 1.96
N GLY A 33 -11.54 7.14 0.72
CA GLY A 33 -10.37 6.38 0.26
C GLY A 33 -9.05 7.13 0.46
N ARG A 34 -8.98 8.39 0.03
CA ARG A 34 -7.84 9.29 0.26
C ARG A 34 -7.39 9.39 1.72
N THR A 35 -8.32 9.33 2.68
CA THR A 35 -7.98 9.39 4.11
C THR A 35 -7.41 8.05 4.59
N VAL A 36 -7.87 6.92 4.05
CA VAL A 36 -7.28 5.61 4.33
C VAL A 36 -5.84 5.54 3.80
N GLU A 37 -5.59 6.05 2.59
CA GLU A 37 -4.25 6.16 2.01
C GLU A 37 -3.34 7.04 2.87
N ALA A 38 -3.81 8.24 3.23
CA ALA A 38 -3.08 9.18 4.08
C ALA A 38 -2.68 8.56 5.43
N VAL A 39 -3.57 7.77 6.05
CA VAL A 39 -3.26 7.06 7.30
C VAL A 39 -2.10 6.10 7.11
N THR A 40 -2.12 5.28 6.07
CA THR A 40 -1.04 4.33 5.79
C THR A 40 0.29 5.06 5.63
N THR A 41 0.31 6.18 4.91
CA THR A 41 1.49 7.03 4.70
C THR A 41 2.00 7.65 6.00
N VAL A 42 1.13 8.34 6.76
CA VAL A 42 1.53 9.01 8.02
C VAL A 42 2.02 8.00 9.05
N THR A 43 1.35 6.85 9.15
CA THR A 43 1.75 5.79 10.08
C THR A 43 3.15 5.26 9.77
N SER A 44 3.54 5.20 8.51
CA SER A 44 4.91 4.83 8.09
C SER A 44 5.95 5.93 8.35
N ALA A 45 5.54 7.20 8.32
CA ALA A 45 6.45 8.34 8.49
C ALA A 45 6.81 8.62 9.96
N VAL A 46 5.96 8.17 10.89
CA VAL A 46 6.16 8.35 12.33
C VAL A 46 6.87 7.13 12.92
N ALA A 47 7.90 7.33 13.75
CA ALA A 47 8.67 6.24 14.33
C ALA A 47 7.87 5.42 15.37
N GLU A 48 7.02 6.09 16.15
CA GLU A 48 6.14 5.50 17.17
C GLU A 48 4.71 6.01 16.95
N PRO A 49 4.01 5.53 15.90
CA PRO A 49 2.65 5.97 15.60
C PRO A 49 1.66 5.44 16.65
N PRO A 50 0.52 6.14 16.86
CA PRO A 50 -0.57 5.64 17.69
C PRO A 50 -1.19 4.38 17.10
N ALA A 51 -1.90 3.62 17.93
CA ALA A 51 -2.75 2.53 17.46
C ALA A 51 -3.95 3.10 16.67
N VAL A 52 -4.00 2.83 15.37
CA VAL A 52 -5.03 3.31 14.46
C VAL A 52 -6.06 2.22 14.20
N ARG A 53 -7.33 2.56 14.40
CA ARG A 53 -8.47 1.72 14.06
C ARG A 53 -9.27 2.36 12.93
N ILE A 54 -9.62 1.60 11.89
CA ILE A 54 -10.45 2.07 10.77
C ILE A 54 -11.74 1.27 10.72
N LEU A 55 -12.87 1.96 10.77
CA LEU A 55 -14.20 1.40 10.63
C LEU A 55 -14.91 2.05 9.44
N THR A 56 -15.01 1.35 8.31
CA THR A 56 -15.55 1.93 7.06
C THR A 56 -16.31 0.90 6.23
N ASP A 57 -16.80 1.31 5.06
CA ASP A 57 -17.44 0.42 4.09
C ASP A 57 -16.41 -0.50 3.40
N ASP A 58 -16.79 -1.76 3.21
CA ASP A 58 -15.95 -2.79 2.57
C ASP A 58 -15.53 -2.41 1.13
N ARG A 59 -16.34 -1.64 0.41
CA ARG A 59 -16.06 -1.22 -0.97
C ARG A 59 -14.93 -0.19 -1.01
N VAL A 60 -14.92 0.76 -0.07
CA VAL A 60 -13.85 1.77 0.04
C VAL A 60 -12.53 1.08 0.31
N LEU A 61 -12.51 0.11 1.23
CA LEU A 61 -11.29 -0.65 1.52
C LEU A 61 -10.83 -1.47 0.34
N LYS A 62 -11.74 -2.11 -0.41
CA LYS A 62 -11.35 -2.87 -1.61
C LYS A 62 -10.72 -1.99 -2.66
N GLU A 63 -11.31 -0.83 -2.94
CA GLU A 63 -10.79 0.12 -3.92
C GLU A 63 -9.41 0.67 -3.52
N VAL A 64 -9.24 1.07 -2.25
CA VAL A 64 -7.95 1.58 -1.76
C VAL A 64 -6.87 0.49 -1.72
N MET A 65 -7.26 -0.73 -1.37
CA MET A 65 -6.33 -1.86 -1.22
C MET A 65 -6.09 -2.62 -2.53
N ASP A 66 -6.64 -2.15 -3.64
CA ASP A 66 -6.23 -2.61 -4.97
C ASP A 66 -4.81 -2.08 -5.29
N ASP A 67 -4.45 -0.87 -4.81
CA ASP A 67 -3.10 -0.35 -4.93
C ASP A 67 -2.08 -1.14 -4.08
N PHE A 68 -1.08 -1.70 -4.75
CA PHE A 68 -0.10 -2.58 -4.12
C PHE A 68 0.68 -1.90 -2.98
N VAL A 69 1.10 -0.65 -3.13
CA VAL A 69 1.90 0.05 -2.12
C VAL A 69 1.07 0.33 -0.89
N VAL A 70 -0.14 0.84 -1.09
CA VAL A 70 -1.07 1.12 0.00
C VAL A 70 -1.42 -0.18 0.73
N ALA A 71 -1.77 -1.24 -0.01
CA ALA A 71 -2.17 -2.52 0.58
C ALA A 71 -1.04 -3.23 1.32
N SER A 72 0.16 -3.28 0.74
CA SER A 72 1.33 -3.95 1.36
C SER A 72 1.87 -3.18 2.57
N THR A 73 1.83 -1.85 2.54
CA THR A 73 2.18 -1.00 3.69
C THR A 73 1.12 -1.10 4.79
N ALA A 74 -0.17 -1.11 4.44
CA ALA A 74 -1.23 -1.36 5.41
C ALA A 74 -1.08 -2.75 6.05
N ALA A 75 -0.64 -3.76 5.28
CA ALA A 75 -0.37 -5.10 5.80
C ALA A 75 0.80 -5.12 6.81
N ASP A 76 1.87 -4.34 6.59
CA ASP A 76 2.94 -4.15 7.59
C ASP A 76 2.37 -3.56 8.90
N HIS A 77 1.51 -2.54 8.80
CA HIS A 77 0.90 -1.93 9.97
C HIS A 77 -0.10 -2.84 10.69
N VAL A 78 -0.81 -3.69 9.95
CA VAL A 78 -1.69 -4.71 10.53
C VAL A 78 -0.89 -5.81 11.23
N GLU A 79 0.21 -6.27 10.64
CA GLU A 79 1.06 -7.31 11.22
C GLU A 79 1.78 -6.82 12.50
N SER A 80 2.24 -5.56 12.50
CA SER A 80 2.85 -4.93 13.68
C SER A 80 1.83 -4.54 14.76
N GLY A 81 0.53 -4.56 14.45
CA GLY A 81 -0.55 -4.21 15.38
C GLY A 81 -0.85 -2.71 15.49
N THR A 82 -0.15 -1.88 14.73
CA THR A 82 -0.37 -0.42 14.66
C THR A 82 -1.68 -0.07 13.95
N LEU A 83 -2.11 -0.86 12.98
CA LEU A 83 -3.36 -0.67 12.24
C LEU A 83 -4.31 -1.84 12.46
N THR A 84 -5.59 -1.55 12.71
CA THR A 84 -6.66 -2.54 12.66
C THR A 84 -7.81 -2.03 11.81
N ILE A 85 -8.34 -2.87 10.92
CA ILE A 85 -9.38 -2.48 9.97
C ILE A 85 -10.61 -3.37 10.14
N ARG A 86 -11.80 -2.76 10.22
CA ARG A 86 -13.09 -3.45 10.28
C ARG A 86 -14.10 -2.83 9.32
N THR A 87 -15.06 -3.64 8.88
CA THR A 87 -16.13 -3.24 7.96
C THR A 87 -17.47 -3.11 8.67
N GLY A 88 -18.26 -2.09 8.33
CA GLY A 88 -19.69 -2.08 8.72
C GLY A 88 -20.32 -0.75 9.12
N THR A 89 -19.67 0.39 8.87
CA THR A 89 -20.22 1.70 9.27
C THR A 89 -20.22 2.68 8.11
N THR A 90 -21.29 3.47 8.06
CA THR A 90 -21.35 4.75 7.36
C THR A 90 -21.69 5.84 8.38
N ALA A 91 -21.15 7.04 8.18
CA ALA A 91 -21.39 8.21 8.99
C ALA A 91 -21.73 9.39 8.08
N ALA A 92 -22.21 10.50 8.65
CA ALA A 92 -22.51 11.70 7.86
C ALA A 92 -21.24 12.39 7.36
N ASN A 93 -20.13 12.24 8.10
CA ASN A 93 -18.81 12.75 7.77
C ASN A 93 -17.78 11.71 8.23
N THR A 94 -16.58 11.76 7.66
CA THR A 94 -15.43 11.06 8.24
C THR A 94 -15.15 11.62 9.63
N LEU A 95 -15.09 10.75 10.63
CA LEU A 95 -14.79 11.14 12.01
C LEU A 95 -13.46 10.56 12.46
N LEU A 96 -12.72 11.35 13.24
CA LEU A 96 -11.57 10.89 14.01
C LEU A 96 -11.92 11.01 15.49
N LEU A 97 -11.85 9.89 16.22
CA LEU A 97 -12.11 9.84 17.64
C LEU A 97 -10.83 9.47 18.39
N THR A 98 -10.45 10.29 19.35
CA THR A 98 -9.41 9.98 20.35
C THR A 98 -10.07 9.77 21.71
N GLU A 99 -9.26 9.60 22.76
CA GLU A 99 -9.81 9.51 24.10
C GLU A 99 -10.47 10.80 24.58
N GLU A 100 -9.92 11.94 24.17
CA GLU A 100 -10.25 13.26 24.70
C GLU A 100 -11.02 14.14 23.71
N SER A 101 -11.07 13.76 22.42
CA SER A 101 -11.65 14.61 21.39
C SER A 101 -12.28 13.85 20.23
N VAL A 102 -13.25 14.50 19.58
CA VAL A 102 -13.89 14.03 18.35
C VAL A 102 -13.73 15.10 17.29
N TRP A 103 -13.32 14.69 16.09
CA TRP A 103 -13.11 15.57 14.96
C TRP A 103 -13.92 15.10 13.76
N ALA A 104 -14.61 16.01 13.09
CA ALA A 104 -15.16 15.78 11.76
C ALA A 104 -14.18 16.31 10.71
N LEU A 105 -13.74 15.43 9.81
CA LEU A 105 -12.82 15.79 8.73
C LEU A 105 -13.60 16.28 7.52
N VAL A 106 -13.18 17.44 6.98
CA VAL A 106 -13.78 18.08 5.81
C VAL A 106 -12.66 18.38 4.84
N GLY A 107 -12.67 17.74 3.67
CA GLY A 107 -11.71 18.04 2.61
C GLY A 107 -12.38 18.69 1.40
N VAL A 108 -11.78 19.76 0.88
CA VAL A 108 -12.21 20.51 -0.31
C VAL A 108 -10.98 20.70 -1.20
N ASP A 109 -10.96 20.10 -2.39
CA ASP A 109 -9.79 20.06 -3.28
C ASP A 109 -8.52 19.68 -2.47
N ASP A 110 -7.49 20.53 -2.50
CA ASP A 110 -6.21 20.38 -1.82
C ASP A 110 -6.20 21.02 -0.42
N HIS A 111 -7.35 21.10 0.24
CA HIS A 111 -7.48 21.67 1.57
C HIS A 111 -8.25 20.75 2.50
N VAL A 112 -7.77 20.61 3.73
CA VAL A 112 -8.41 19.81 4.76
C VAL A 112 -8.60 20.64 6.02
N ALA A 113 -9.79 20.54 6.60
CA ALA A 113 -10.10 21.07 7.91
C ALA A 113 -10.65 19.96 8.82
N ALA A 114 -10.29 20.00 10.10
CA ALA A 114 -10.89 19.17 11.13
C ALA A 114 -11.67 20.05 12.11
N LEU A 115 -12.96 19.77 12.24
CA LEU A 115 -13.85 20.46 13.17
C LEU A 115 -13.96 19.63 14.45
N GLY A 116 -13.37 20.13 15.54
CA GLY A 116 -13.18 19.38 16.78
C GLY A 116 -14.14 19.74 17.91
N SER A 117 -14.32 18.80 18.85
CA SER A 117 -14.89 19.06 20.17
C SER A 117 -14.22 18.15 21.20
N ASP A 118 -13.83 18.71 22.34
CA ASP A 118 -13.30 18.01 23.52
C ASP A 118 -14.29 17.97 24.70
N ARG A 119 -15.55 18.36 24.47
CA ARG A 119 -16.59 18.31 25.50
C ARG A 119 -16.88 16.87 25.92
N ASP A 120 -16.51 16.52 27.15
CA ASP A 120 -16.65 15.18 27.76
C ASP A 120 -17.93 14.44 27.38
N GLY A 121 -19.10 15.08 27.55
CA GLY A 121 -20.39 14.44 27.28
C GLY A 121 -20.62 14.09 25.81
N PHE A 122 -20.09 14.89 24.89
CA PHE A 122 -20.18 14.61 23.45
C PHE A 122 -19.15 13.55 23.04
N VAL A 123 -17.91 13.65 23.55
CA VAL A 123 -16.83 12.68 23.30
C VAL A 123 -17.25 11.29 23.76
N ALA A 124 -17.75 11.16 24.99
CA ALA A 124 -18.22 9.89 25.54
C ALA A 124 -19.36 9.30 24.70
N ALA A 125 -20.36 10.10 24.31
CA ALA A 125 -21.48 9.62 23.50
C ALA A 125 -21.03 9.13 22.11
N ALA A 126 -20.08 9.83 21.47
CA ALA A 126 -19.53 9.43 20.18
C ALA A 126 -18.71 8.14 20.31
N ARG A 127 -17.82 8.05 21.32
CA ARG A 127 -17.02 6.85 21.59
C ARG A 127 -17.91 5.64 21.86
N ASP A 128 -18.88 5.74 22.77
CA ASP A 128 -19.82 4.64 23.07
C ASP A 128 -20.54 4.13 21.81
N THR A 129 -20.95 5.06 20.94
CA THR A 129 -21.65 4.73 19.69
C THR A 129 -20.76 3.93 18.75
N TYR A 130 -19.55 4.41 18.48
CA TYR A 130 -18.69 3.83 17.46
C TYR A 130 -17.81 2.68 17.96
N GLU A 131 -17.45 2.65 19.24
CA GLU A 131 -16.83 1.47 19.88
C GLU A 131 -17.82 0.30 19.90
N GLY A 132 -19.09 0.55 20.21
CA GLY A 132 -20.11 -0.50 20.11
C GLY A 132 -20.27 -1.03 18.69
N GLN A 133 -20.17 -0.18 17.67
CA GLN A 133 -20.17 -0.61 16.26
C GLN A 133 -18.90 -1.41 15.92
N TRP A 134 -17.74 -0.91 16.33
CA TRP A 134 -16.45 -1.57 16.16
C TRP A 134 -16.48 -3.00 16.69
N GLU A 135 -16.95 -3.22 17.92
CA GLU A 135 -17.03 -4.55 18.55
C GLU A 135 -17.83 -5.57 17.72
N ARG A 136 -18.88 -5.10 17.03
CA ARG A 136 -19.77 -5.92 16.20
C ARG A 136 -19.31 -6.05 14.74
N ALA A 137 -18.39 -5.18 14.31
CA ALA A 137 -17.90 -5.12 12.94
C ALA A 137 -16.97 -6.30 12.61
N GLU A 138 -16.99 -6.72 11.34
CA GLU A 138 -16.16 -7.83 10.88
C GLU A 138 -14.72 -7.34 10.57
N PRO A 139 -13.67 -8.10 10.93
CA PRO A 139 -12.31 -7.78 10.51
C PRO A 139 -12.16 -7.78 8.99
N PHE A 140 -11.56 -6.73 8.44
CA PHE A 140 -11.17 -6.72 7.04
C PHE A 140 -9.90 -7.55 6.84
N LYS A 141 -9.89 -8.41 5.81
CA LYS A 141 -8.76 -9.29 5.50
C LYS A 141 -8.01 -8.79 4.28
N LEU A 142 -6.81 -8.28 4.51
CA LEU A 142 -5.88 -7.94 3.44
C LEU A 142 -5.44 -9.21 2.71
N ARG A 143 -5.38 -9.11 1.38
CA ARG A 143 -4.91 -10.20 0.50
C ARG A 143 -3.43 -10.04 0.16
N THR A 144 -2.98 -8.79 0.07
CA THR A 144 -1.62 -8.40 -0.22
C THR A 144 -0.71 -8.69 0.97
N PRO A 145 0.46 -9.30 0.75
CA PRO A 145 1.43 -9.53 1.82
C PRO A 145 2.07 -8.22 2.31
N PRO A 146 2.60 -8.20 3.55
CA PRO A 146 3.37 -7.07 4.07
C PRO A 146 4.58 -6.72 3.18
N LEU A 147 4.82 -5.43 2.93
CA LEU A 147 5.93 -4.99 2.06
C LEU A 147 7.29 -5.36 2.66
N SER A 148 7.42 -5.31 3.98
CA SER A 148 8.63 -5.75 4.68
C SER A 148 8.96 -7.22 4.38
N ARG A 149 7.95 -8.10 4.38
CA ARG A 149 8.10 -9.52 4.05
C ARG A 149 8.46 -9.73 2.58
N VAL A 150 7.86 -8.97 1.66
CA VAL A 150 8.22 -8.99 0.24
C VAL A 150 9.70 -8.66 0.08
N ARG A 151 10.16 -7.56 0.67
CA ARG A 151 11.56 -7.12 0.61
C ARG A 151 12.55 -8.12 1.23
N GLU A 152 12.23 -8.63 2.42
CA GLU A 152 13.05 -9.62 3.11
C GLU A 152 13.22 -10.87 2.25
N THR A 153 12.12 -11.50 1.86
CA THR A 153 12.15 -12.76 1.10
C THR A 153 12.69 -12.59 -0.31
N LEU A 154 12.48 -11.45 -0.97
CA LEU A 154 13.10 -11.17 -2.27
C LEU A 154 14.63 -11.17 -2.17
N GLY A 155 15.16 -10.55 -1.11
CA GLY A 155 16.60 -10.53 -0.84
C GLY A 155 17.17 -11.89 -0.46
N GLU A 156 16.42 -12.71 0.28
CA GLU A 156 16.84 -14.03 0.75
C GLU A 156 16.74 -15.12 -0.33
N ASP A 157 15.61 -15.18 -1.05
CA ASP A 157 15.29 -16.28 -1.96
C ASP A 157 15.71 -16.01 -3.42
N ILE A 158 15.74 -14.74 -3.84
CA ILE A 158 16.07 -14.35 -5.22
C ILE A 158 17.44 -13.69 -5.29
N GLY A 159 17.68 -12.64 -4.49
CA GLY A 159 18.98 -11.99 -4.42
C GLY A 159 18.91 -10.54 -3.94
N GLN A 160 19.98 -10.08 -3.30
CA GLN A 160 20.07 -8.72 -2.75
C GLN A 160 20.08 -7.64 -3.84
N ASP A 161 20.68 -7.91 -5.00
CA ASP A 161 20.69 -6.97 -6.14
C ASP A 161 19.27 -6.80 -6.69
N THR A 162 18.52 -7.90 -6.85
CA THR A 162 17.11 -7.87 -7.28
C THR A 162 16.23 -7.11 -6.28
N ARG A 163 16.46 -7.27 -4.98
CA ARG A 163 15.79 -6.48 -3.95
C ARG A 163 16.12 -5.00 -4.07
N ALA A 164 17.39 -4.64 -4.24
CA ALA A 164 17.80 -3.24 -4.36
C ALA A 164 17.16 -2.57 -5.57
N ASP A 165 17.09 -3.27 -6.72
CA ASP A 165 16.42 -2.74 -7.91
C ASP A 165 14.90 -2.67 -7.76
N PHE A 166 14.29 -3.60 -7.02
CA PHE A 166 12.87 -3.51 -6.65
C PHE A 166 12.60 -2.25 -5.83
N ASP A 167 13.38 -2.02 -4.77
CA ASP A 167 13.25 -0.84 -3.90
C ASP A 167 13.46 0.45 -4.70
N ALA A 168 14.50 0.52 -5.53
CA ALA A 168 14.78 1.70 -6.36
C ALA A 168 13.71 1.95 -7.43
N THR A 169 13.10 0.91 -8.00
CA THR A 169 12.02 1.04 -8.98
C THR A 169 10.75 1.52 -8.27
N LEU A 170 10.47 0.98 -7.08
CA LEU A 170 9.33 1.37 -6.28
C LEU A 170 9.42 2.85 -5.83
N ASP A 171 10.58 3.28 -5.34
CA ASP A 171 10.82 4.68 -4.95
C ASP A 171 10.61 5.65 -6.13
N ALA A 172 11.01 5.23 -7.35
CA ALA A 172 10.79 6.01 -8.56
C ALA A 172 9.31 6.06 -8.99
N LEU A 173 8.57 4.97 -8.80
CA LEU A 173 7.12 4.92 -9.02
C LEU A 173 6.39 5.86 -8.07
N GLU A 174 6.69 5.78 -6.77
CA GLU A 174 6.08 6.63 -5.75
C GLU A 174 6.32 8.12 -6.02
N SER A 175 7.52 8.48 -6.46
CA SER A 175 7.87 9.86 -6.85
C SER A 175 7.09 10.36 -8.08
N THR A 176 6.59 9.45 -8.92
CA THR A 176 5.88 9.78 -10.17
C THR A 176 4.35 9.64 -10.02
N ARG A 177 3.89 8.92 -8.99
CA ARG A 177 2.48 8.59 -8.71
C ARG A 177 1.57 9.81 -8.60
N GLU A 178 2.10 10.95 -8.17
CA GLU A 178 1.38 12.24 -8.15
C GLU A 178 0.92 12.69 -9.57
N ALA A 179 1.44 12.09 -10.65
CA ALA A 179 1.12 12.45 -12.03
C ALA A 179 0.43 11.34 -12.86
N THR A 180 0.63 10.05 -12.56
CA THR A 180 0.24 8.94 -13.47
C THR A 180 -0.15 7.65 -12.74
N GLY A 181 -1.42 7.50 -12.33
CA GLY A 181 -2.07 6.19 -12.13
C GLY A 181 -1.51 5.20 -11.09
N GLU A 182 -2.14 4.02 -11.03
CA GLU A 182 -1.70 2.83 -10.28
C GLU A 182 -0.54 2.13 -11.03
N PHE A 183 0.00 1.01 -10.54
CA PHE A 183 0.94 0.15 -11.28
C PHE A 183 0.69 -1.33 -10.97
N ASP A 184 0.94 -2.21 -11.94
CA ASP A 184 0.82 -3.67 -11.75
C ASP A 184 2.08 -4.25 -11.07
N GLU A 185 1.92 -4.80 -9.87
CA GLU A 185 3.03 -5.32 -9.07
C GLU A 185 3.71 -6.53 -9.72
N VAL A 186 2.96 -7.32 -10.50
CA VAL A 186 3.50 -8.46 -11.24
C VAL A 186 4.39 -7.99 -12.38
N THR A 187 3.99 -6.93 -13.09
CA THR A 187 4.79 -6.28 -14.13
C THR A 187 6.09 -5.74 -13.54
N LEU A 188 6.02 -4.96 -12.47
CA LEU A 188 7.21 -4.46 -11.78
C LEU A 188 8.14 -5.61 -11.38
N THR A 189 7.59 -6.65 -10.75
CA THR A 189 8.36 -7.82 -10.31
C THR A 189 9.07 -8.52 -11.48
N LEU A 190 8.38 -8.68 -12.62
CA LEU A 190 8.95 -9.32 -13.80
C LEU A 190 10.02 -8.46 -14.48
N LEU A 191 9.85 -7.14 -14.54
CA LEU A 191 10.83 -6.22 -15.10
C LEU A 191 12.11 -6.18 -14.26
N VAL A 192 11.99 -6.10 -12.93
CA VAL A 192 13.13 -6.16 -12.01
C VAL A 192 13.84 -7.52 -12.09
N ALA A 193 13.08 -8.62 -12.17
CA ALA A 193 13.64 -9.95 -12.36
C ALA A 193 14.37 -10.11 -13.71
N ALA A 194 13.85 -9.48 -14.77
CA ALA A 194 14.47 -9.47 -16.10
C ALA A 194 15.74 -8.61 -16.13
N HIS A 195 15.78 -7.51 -15.37
CA HIS A 195 16.99 -6.70 -15.19
C HIS A 195 18.11 -7.50 -14.52
N ASN A 196 17.74 -8.39 -13.61
CA ASN A 196 18.65 -9.17 -12.77
C ASN A 196 18.91 -10.61 -13.28
N ASP A 197 18.58 -10.94 -14.52
CA ASP A 197 18.83 -12.27 -15.11
C ASP A 197 18.19 -13.45 -14.35
N VAL A 198 17.11 -13.19 -13.61
CA VAL A 198 16.45 -14.17 -12.75
C VAL A 198 15.70 -15.21 -13.60
N LEU A 199 15.67 -16.46 -13.13
CA LEU A 199 14.86 -17.49 -13.78
C LEU A 199 13.37 -17.23 -13.52
N LEU A 200 12.55 -17.28 -14.58
CA LEU A 200 11.09 -17.14 -14.49
C LEU A 200 10.49 -18.11 -13.47
N TYR A 201 11.02 -19.32 -13.36
CA TYR A 201 10.54 -20.29 -12.37
C TYR A 201 10.76 -19.82 -10.94
N ASP A 202 11.92 -19.24 -10.64
CA ASP A 202 12.28 -18.85 -9.28
C ASP A 202 11.42 -17.66 -8.86
N ILE A 203 11.34 -16.60 -9.70
CA ILE A 203 10.52 -15.42 -9.38
C ILE A 203 9.01 -15.73 -9.33
N SER A 204 8.49 -16.56 -10.24
CA SER A 204 7.06 -16.92 -10.24
C SER A 204 6.69 -17.86 -9.09
N LYS A 205 7.63 -18.70 -8.64
CA LYS A 205 7.44 -19.52 -7.44
C LYS A 205 7.49 -18.65 -6.19
N TRP A 206 8.51 -17.79 -6.07
CA TRP A 206 8.63 -16.85 -4.96
C TRP A 206 7.40 -15.95 -4.84
N GLY A 207 6.96 -15.32 -5.93
CA GLY A 207 5.79 -14.44 -5.93
C GLY A 207 4.49 -15.16 -5.53
N GLU A 208 4.34 -16.45 -5.88
CA GLU A 208 3.21 -17.25 -5.43
C GLU A 208 3.33 -17.64 -3.95
N ASP A 209 4.53 -18.02 -3.50
CA ASP A 209 4.79 -18.45 -2.12
C ASP A 209 4.65 -17.28 -1.12
N VAL A 210 5.00 -16.05 -1.53
CA VAL A 210 4.84 -14.82 -0.74
C VAL A 210 3.40 -14.28 -0.82
N GLY A 211 2.66 -14.59 -1.89
CA GLY A 211 1.27 -14.18 -2.06
C GLY A 211 1.06 -12.94 -2.92
N ILE A 212 2.04 -12.55 -3.74
CA ILE A 212 1.92 -11.47 -4.73
C ILE A 212 0.89 -11.86 -5.79
N ALA A 213 1.15 -12.96 -6.51
CA ALA A 213 0.23 -13.45 -7.54
C ALA A 213 0.46 -14.93 -7.86
N SER A 214 -0.55 -15.55 -8.46
CA SER A 214 -0.44 -16.94 -8.92
C SER A 214 0.60 -17.11 -10.03
N LYS A 215 1.20 -18.30 -10.17
CA LYS A 215 2.08 -18.63 -11.31
C LYS A 215 1.42 -18.41 -12.67
N ALA A 216 0.11 -18.59 -12.77
CA ALA A 216 -0.64 -18.35 -13.98
C ALA A 216 -0.70 -16.86 -14.34
N THR A 217 -0.80 -15.97 -13.34
CA THR A 217 -0.74 -14.52 -13.53
C THR A 217 0.65 -14.12 -14.03
N PHE A 218 1.72 -14.53 -13.35
CA PHE A 218 3.09 -14.32 -13.82
C PHE A 218 3.31 -14.78 -15.27
N SER A 219 2.81 -15.96 -15.64
CA SER A 219 2.96 -16.47 -17.00
C SER A 219 2.21 -15.64 -18.06
N ARG A 220 1.03 -15.09 -17.72
CA ARG A 220 0.27 -14.22 -18.62
C ARG A 220 0.97 -12.87 -18.78
N THR A 221 1.29 -12.20 -17.67
CA THR A 221 2.00 -10.91 -17.67
C THR A 221 3.32 -11.03 -18.41
N LYS A 222 4.10 -12.10 -18.18
CA LYS A 222 5.33 -12.39 -18.93
C LYS A 222 5.10 -12.48 -20.44
N THR A 223 4.00 -13.09 -20.87
CA THR A 223 3.68 -13.24 -22.30
C THR A 223 3.37 -11.87 -22.91
N THR A 224 2.58 -11.05 -22.23
CA THR A 224 2.31 -9.66 -22.63
C THR A 224 3.59 -8.85 -22.76
N LEU A 225 4.48 -8.90 -21.78
CA LEU A 225 5.75 -8.17 -21.81
C LEU A 225 6.68 -8.64 -22.95
N GLU A 226 6.66 -9.93 -23.30
CA GLU A 226 7.41 -10.44 -24.48
C GLU A 226 6.79 -9.99 -25.80
N GLU A 227 5.45 -10.00 -25.92
CA GLU A 227 4.74 -9.55 -27.12
C GLU A 227 4.96 -8.06 -27.40
N GLU A 228 5.14 -7.28 -26.35
CA GLU A 228 5.47 -5.85 -26.40
C GLU A 228 6.98 -5.57 -26.57
N GLY A 229 7.80 -6.62 -26.59
CA GLY A 229 9.24 -6.53 -26.76
C GLY A 229 9.97 -5.86 -25.60
N LEU A 230 9.41 -5.91 -24.38
CA LEU A 230 10.06 -5.34 -23.20
C LEU A 230 11.03 -6.32 -22.53
N ILE A 231 10.70 -7.60 -22.61
CA ILE A 231 11.53 -8.68 -22.08
C ILE A 231 11.70 -9.76 -23.13
N ARG A 232 12.75 -10.56 -22.98
CA ARG A 232 13.00 -11.78 -23.73
C ARG A 232 13.33 -12.92 -22.77
N THR A 233 13.23 -14.16 -23.26
CA THR A 233 13.65 -15.33 -22.49
C THR A 233 14.75 -16.14 -23.14
N GLU A 234 15.71 -16.55 -22.32
CA GLU A 234 16.81 -17.43 -22.72
C GLU A 234 16.66 -18.82 -22.09
N LYS A 235 16.89 -19.87 -22.88
CA LYS A 235 16.81 -21.25 -22.39
C LYS A 235 18.05 -21.60 -21.59
N VAL A 236 17.85 -21.99 -20.34
CA VAL A 236 18.89 -22.49 -19.43
C VAL A 236 18.73 -24.01 -19.28
N PRO A 237 19.68 -24.81 -19.77
CA PRO A 237 19.65 -26.27 -19.61
C PRO A 237 19.58 -26.68 -18.14
N ILE A 238 18.88 -27.79 -17.88
CA ILE A 238 18.84 -28.45 -16.57
C ILE A 238 19.05 -29.95 -16.76
N ASP A 239 19.47 -30.64 -15.69
CA ASP A 239 19.81 -32.06 -15.73
C ASP A 239 18.64 -32.98 -16.12
N VAL A 240 17.42 -32.64 -15.70
CA VAL A 240 16.21 -33.40 -16.01
C VAL A 240 15.03 -32.46 -16.26
N GLY A 241 14.36 -32.63 -17.40
CA GLY A 241 13.13 -31.93 -17.74
C GLY A 241 13.30 -30.88 -18.83
N ARG A 242 12.37 -29.92 -18.90
CA ARG A 242 12.43 -28.82 -19.87
C ARG A 242 13.40 -27.74 -19.37
N PRO A 243 14.19 -27.11 -20.25
CA PRO A 243 15.02 -25.97 -19.88
C PRO A 243 14.24 -24.92 -19.11
N ARG A 244 14.90 -24.29 -18.13
CA ARG A 244 14.35 -23.10 -17.46
C ARG A 244 14.46 -21.91 -18.39
N LEU A 245 13.66 -20.88 -18.10
CA LEU A 245 13.69 -19.62 -18.84
C LEU A 245 14.32 -18.57 -17.95
N ARG A 246 15.45 -18.02 -18.38
CA ARG A 246 16.04 -16.82 -17.81
C ARG A 246 15.33 -15.62 -18.40
N LEU A 247 14.88 -14.70 -17.55
CA LEU A 247 14.34 -13.42 -17.96
C LEU A 247 15.47 -12.46 -18.31
N LYS A 248 15.26 -11.63 -19.32
CA LYS A 248 16.18 -10.60 -19.81
C LYS A 248 15.36 -9.40 -20.23
N LEU A 249 15.80 -8.20 -19.89
CA LEU A 249 15.26 -7.00 -20.56
C LEU A 249 15.60 -7.06 -22.05
N ASP A 250 14.74 -6.46 -22.86
CA ASP A 250 15.04 -6.26 -24.26
C ASP A 250 16.06 -5.14 -24.43
N GLU A 251 17.25 -5.50 -24.92
CA GLU A 251 18.39 -4.58 -25.03
C GLU A 251 18.11 -3.42 -25.99
N ASP A 252 17.24 -3.60 -27.00
CA ASP A 252 16.93 -2.53 -27.96
C ASP A 252 16.07 -1.42 -27.31
N GLN A 253 15.36 -1.74 -26.22
CA GLN A 253 14.54 -0.78 -25.46
C GLN A 253 15.22 -0.31 -24.17
N PHE A 254 16.14 -1.09 -23.60
CA PHE A 254 16.61 -0.93 -22.22
C PHE A 254 18.14 -1.03 -22.05
N GLU A 255 18.94 -0.65 -23.05
CA GLU A 255 20.40 -0.69 -22.93
C GLU A 255 20.91 0.16 -21.73
N GLY A 256 21.33 -0.52 -20.65
CA GLY A 256 21.77 0.14 -19.42
C GLY A 256 20.64 0.70 -18.55
N ALA A 257 19.43 0.14 -18.67
CA ALA A 257 18.25 0.66 -18.00
C ALA A 257 18.41 0.84 -16.49
N THR A 258 17.93 1.98 -16.01
CA THR A 258 17.87 2.35 -14.61
C THR A 258 16.53 1.93 -14.00
N PRO A 259 16.45 1.77 -12.67
CA PRO A 259 15.17 1.53 -11.98
C PRO A 259 14.08 2.55 -12.32
N ALA A 260 14.45 3.82 -12.57
CA ALA A 260 13.50 4.85 -12.98
C ALA A 260 12.87 4.60 -14.37
N GLU A 261 13.63 4.01 -15.31
CA GLU A 261 13.09 3.62 -16.62
C GLU A 261 12.16 2.43 -16.51
N LEU A 262 12.44 1.48 -15.59
CA LEU A 262 11.51 0.39 -15.29
C LEU A 262 10.20 0.90 -14.66
N ALA A 263 10.30 1.93 -13.81
CA ALA A 263 9.14 2.56 -13.19
C ALA A 263 8.20 3.18 -14.25
N ALA A 264 8.75 3.97 -15.17
CA ALA A 264 7.98 4.61 -16.23
C ALA A 264 7.17 3.61 -17.08
N VAL A 265 7.77 2.48 -17.43
CA VAL A 265 7.14 1.39 -18.21
C VAL A 265 6.01 0.73 -17.45
N THR A 266 6.11 0.65 -16.13
CA THR A 266 5.09 0.03 -15.27
C THR A 266 3.85 0.92 -15.15
N LEU A 267 4.01 2.25 -15.08
CA LEU A 267 2.90 3.22 -14.97
C LEU A 267 2.07 3.30 -16.25
N ASP A 268 2.69 3.11 -17.42
CA ASP A 268 1.97 3.07 -18.71
C ASP A 268 1.01 1.85 -18.84
N ARG A 269 0.96 0.98 -17.83
CA ARG A 269 0.29 -0.34 -17.89
C ARG A 269 -0.78 -0.59 -16.83
N ALA A 270 -1.03 0.37 -15.93
CA ALA A 270 -2.17 0.31 -15.01
C ALA A 270 -3.45 0.88 -15.64
#